data_AF-K1LLI2-F1
#
_entry.id   AF-K1LLI2-F1
#
_cell.length_a   1.000
_cell.length_b   1.000
_cell.length_c   1.000
_cell.angle_alpha   90.00
_cell.angle_beta   90.00
_cell.angle_gamma   90.00
#
_symmetry.space_group_name_H-M   'P 1'
#
loop_
_entity.id
_entity.type
_entity.pdbx_description
1 polymer ?
#
loop_
_entity_poly.entity_id
_entity_poly.type
_entity_poly.pdbx_seq_one_letter_code
_entity_poly.pdbx_strand_id
1 'polypeptide(L)'
;MNKKDIYTMTDEELAIEGQNLKKSKILHALAIGFLAGILVFGLIAWALSSEQNFGFLIPMLIPVFFIHRMLKKPNKNKELEEL
;
A
#
# COMPACT_ATOMS: atom_id res chain seq x y z
N MET A 1 -11.24 9.11 -8.01
CA MET A 1 -12.20 9.59 -9.02
C MET A 1 -12.50 11.06 -8.79
N ASN A 2 -13.10 11.72 -9.78
CA ASN A 2 -13.64 13.06 -9.63
C ASN A 2 -15.15 12.95 -9.39
N LYS A 3 -15.73 13.80 -8.53
CA LYS A 3 -17.19 13.85 -8.26
C LYS A 3 -18.06 13.73 -9.51
N LYS A 4 -17.71 14.47 -10.58
CA LYS A 4 -18.45 14.44 -11.85
C LYS A 4 -18.55 13.05 -12.48
N ASP A 5 -17.51 12.23 -12.36
CA ASP A 5 -17.48 10.89 -12.96
C ASP A 5 -18.37 9.91 -12.18
N ILE A 6 -18.47 10.10 -10.85
CA ILE A 6 -19.26 9.25 -9.95
C ILE A 6 -20.76 9.46 -10.19
N TYR A 7 -21.20 10.73 -10.34
CA TYR A 7 -22.62 11.05 -10.57
C TYR A 7 -23.12 10.70 -11.98
N THR A 8 -22.22 10.33 -12.90
CA THR A 8 -22.58 9.90 -14.26
C THR A 8 -22.70 8.38 -14.42
N MET A 9 -22.32 7.60 -13.40
CA MET A 9 -22.38 6.14 -13.41
C MET A 9 -23.77 5.64 -13.02
N THR A 10 -24.13 4.46 -13.55
CA THR A 10 -25.33 3.73 -13.13
C THR A 10 -25.13 3.03 -11.78
N ASP A 11 -26.24 2.64 -11.13
CA ASP A 11 -26.19 1.92 -9.84
C ASP A 11 -25.36 0.63 -9.90
N GLU A 12 -25.42 -0.09 -11.03
CA GLU A 12 -24.64 -1.32 -11.25
C GLU A 12 -23.14 -1.03 -11.36
N GLU A 13 -22.77 0.02 -12.08
CA GLU A 13 -21.37 0.44 -12.24
C GLU A 13 -20.78 0.95 -10.91
N LEU A 14 -21.58 1.68 -10.12
CA LEU A 14 -21.19 2.12 -8.77
C LEU A 14 -20.95 0.93 -7.83
N ALA A 15 -21.79 -0.10 -7.89
CA ALA A 15 -21.63 -1.30 -7.07
C ALA A 15 -20.36 -2.10 -7.43
N ILE A 16 -20.01 -2.17 -8.72
CA ILE A 16 -18.78 -2.81 -9.19
C ILE A 16 -17.55 -2.01 -8.75
N GLU A 17 -17.58 -0.69 -8.94
CA GLU A 17 -16.46 0.18 -8.58
C GLU A 17 -16.22 0.15 -7.06
N GLY A 18 -17.28 0.22 -6.24
CA GLY A 18 -17.19 0.10 -4.79
C GLY A 18 -16.54 -1.21 -4.32
N GLN A 19 -16.80 -2.33 -5.00
CA GLN A 19 -16.12 -3.60 -4.73
C GLN A 19 -14.64 -3.58 -5.13
N ASN A 20 -14.32 -2.99 -6.27
CA ASN A 20 -12.93 -2.83 -6.73
C ASN A 20 -12.13 -1.95 -5.77
N LEU A 21 -12.73 -0.90 -5.23
CA LEU A 21 -12.13 -0.06 -4.19
C LEU A 21 -11.78 -0.86 -2.94
N LYS A 22 -12.73 -1.65 -2.42
CA LYS A 22 -12.51 -2.51 -1.24
C LYS A 22 -11.37 -3.52 -1.48
N LYS A 23 -11.38 -4.19 -2.64
CA LYS A 23 -10.31 -5.13 -3.04
C LYS A 23 -8.96 -4.42 -3.14
N SER A 24 -8.91 -3.26 -3.77
CA SER A 24 -7.68 -2.46 -3.91
C SER A 24 -7.11 -2.04 -2.55
N LYS A 25 -7.96 -1.61 -1.60
CA LYS A 25 -7.54 -1.31 -0.22
C LYS A 25 -6.91 -2.51 0.47
N ILE A 26 -7.55 -3.67 0.39
CA ILE A 26 -7.04 -4.91 1.00
C ILE A 26 -5.68 -5.26 0.40
N LEU A 27 -5.55 -5.21 -0.92
CA LEU A 27 -4.26 -5.47 -1.60
C LEU A 27 -3.18 -4.47 -1.21
N HIS A 28 -3.52 -3.18 -1.07
CA HIS A 28 -2.58 -2.17 -0.59
C HIS A 28 -2.16 -2.41 0.86
N ALA A 29 -3.09 -2.71 1.77
CA ALA A 29 -2.78 -3.03 3.16
C ALA A 29 -1.91 -4.28 3.26
N LEU A 30 -2.22 -5.33 2.48
CA LEU A 30 -1.44 -6.57 2.44
C LEU A 30 -0.04 -6.34 1.88
N ALA A 31 0.10 -5.54 0.81
CA ALA A 31 1.40 -5.18 0.25
C ALA A 31 2.26 -4.40 1.26
N ILE A 32 1.69 -3.39 1.92
CA ILE A 32 2.40 -2.62 2.95
C ILE A 32 2.81 -3.53 4.11
N GLY A 33 1.91 -4.39 4.59
CA GLY A 33 2.19 -5.35 5.66
C GLY A 33 3.30 -6.33 5.28
N PHE A 34 3.30 -6.83 4.04
CA PHE A 34 4.36 -7.71 3.52
C PHE A 34 5.72 -7.00 3.46
N LEU A 35 5.78 -5.79 2.91
CA LEU A 35 7.02 -5.00 2.87
C LEU A 35 7.53 -4.67 4.28
N ALA A 36 6.64 -4.29 5.19
CA ALA A 36 6.99 -4.04 6.59
C ALA A 36 7.51 -5.31 7.27
N GLY A 37 6.88 -6.46 7.02
CA GLY A 37 7.33 -7.75 7.53
C GLY A 37 8.74 -8.11 7.08
N ILE A 38 9.06 -7.90 5.79
CA ILE A 38 10.41 -8.10 5.27
C ILE A 38 11.42 -7.18 5.96
N LEU A 39 11.07 -5.91 6.20
CA LEU A 39 11.95 -4.97 6.90
C LEU A 39 12.25 -5.43 8.33
N VAL A 40 11.20 -5.82 9.08
CA VAL A 40 11.36 -6.30 10.46
C VAL A 40 12.19 -7.57 10.50
N PHE A 41 11.88 -8.54 9.64
CA PHE A 41 12.65 -9.78 9.54
C PHE A 41 14.10 -9.52 9.15
N GLY A 42 14.34 -8.65 8.17
CA GLY A 42 15.68 -8.25 7.73
C GLY A 42 16.49 -7.59 8.86
N LEU A 43 15.88 -6.70 9.64
CA LEU A 43 16.52 -6.08 10.80
C LEU A 43 16.88 -7.10 11.88
N ILE A 44 15.97 -8.04 12.19
CA ILE A 44 16.22 -9.09 13.18
C ILE A 44 17.35 -10.01 12.70
N ALA A 45 17.30 -10.45 11.44
CA ALA A 45 18.33 -11.31 10.85
C ALA A 45 19.70 -10.63 10.83
N TRP A 46 19.76 -9.33 10.52
CA TRP A 46 20.99 -8.54 10.57
C TRP A 46 21.51 -8.39 12.01
N ALA A 47 20.63 -8.10 12.97
CA ALA A 47 21.01 -7.96 14.38
C ALA A 47 21.53 -9.26 15.00
N LEU A 48 21.02 -10.41 14.56
CA LEU A 48 21.46 -11.74 14.99
C LEU A 48 22.69 -12.24 14.23
N SER A 49 23.11 -11.56 13.15
CA SER A 49 24.27 -11.95 12.37
C SER A 49 25.57 -11.56 13.08
N SER A 50 26.53 -12.48 13.13
CA SER A 50 27.83 -12.26 13.80
C SER A 50 28.71 -11.23 13.09
N GLU A 51 28.43 -10.96 11.80
CA GLU A 51 29.07 -9.88 11.05
C GLU A 51 28.05 -8.80 10.71
N GLN A 52 28.21 -7.64 11.33
CA GLN A 52 27.34 -6.48 11.10
C GLN A 52 27.73 -5.77 9.80
N ASN A 53 27.49 -6.43 8.68
CA ASN A 53 27.75 -5.82 7.39
C ASN A 53 26.63 -4.83 7.05
N PHE A 54 26.96 -3.54 7.11
CA PHE A 54 26.04 -2.45 6.78
C PHE A 54 25.57 -2.46 5.32
N GLY A 55 26.29 -3.15 4.42
CA GLY A 55 25.87 -3.35 3.03
C GLY A 55 24.52 -4.06 2.89
N PHE A 56 24.13 -4.87 3.89
CA PHE A 56 22.83 -5.54 3.94
C PHE A 56 21.65 -4.57 4.16
N LEU A 57 21.89 -3.38 4.72
CA LEU A 57 20.85 -2.38 4.96
C LEU A 57 20.54 -1.54 3.71
N ILE A 58 21.44 -1.48 2.73
CA ILE A 58 21.27 -0.68 1.50
C ILE A 58 20.04 -1.15 0.70
N PRO A 59 19.85 -2.45 0.42
CA PRO A 59 18.66 -2.94 -0.27
C PRO A 59 17.35 -2.67 0.48
N MET A 60 17.38 -2.54 1.82
CA MET A 60 16.18 -2.28 2.63
C MET A 60 15.60 -0.87 2.41
N LEU A 61 16.36 0.07 1.86
CA LEU A 61 15.84 1.38 1.48
C LEU A 61 14.77 1.28 0.37
N ILE A 62 14.84 0.27 -0.48
CA ILE A 62 13.88 0.05 -1.57
C ILE A 62 12.47 -0.17 -1.01
N PRO A 63 12.21 -1.17 -0.16
CA PRO A 63 10.88 -1.34 0.43
C PRO A 63 10.42 -0.13 1.26
N VAL A 64 11.32 0.56 1.98
CA VAL A 64 10.97 1.80 2.70
C VAL A 64 10.45 2.87 1.75
N PHE A 65 11.12 3.08 0.62
CA PHE A 65 10.69 4.04 -0.40
C PHE A 65 9.31 3.66 -0.98
N PHE A 66 9.08 2.37 -1.25
CA PHE A 66 7.79 1.89 -1.75
C PHE A 66 6.65 2.12 -0.75
N ILE A 67 6.85 1.79 0.53
CA ILE A 67 5.86 2.05 1.60
C ILE A 67 5.54 3.55 1.66
N HIS A 68 6.57 4.41 1.69
CA HIS A 68 6.39 5.86 1.75
C HIS A 68 5.60 6.39 0.55
N ARG A 69 5.91 5.90 -0.65
CA ARG A 69 5.20 6.28 -1.88
C ARG A 69 3.74 5.80 -1.86
N MET A 70 3.47 4.61 -1.33
CA MET A 70 2.11 4.08 -1.18
C MET A 70 1.29 4.89 -0.17
N LEU A 71 1.88 5.26 0.98
CA LEU A 71 1.21 6.07 2.01
C LEU A 71 0.93 7.50 1.56
N LYS A 72 1.86 8.12 0.80
CA LYS A 72 1.67 9.47 0.25
C LYS A 72 0.70 9.54 -0.92
N LYS A 73 0.28 8.40 -1.48
CA LYS A 73 -0.65 8.39 -2.61
C LYS A 73 -2.00 8.94 -2.10
N PRO A 74 -2.45 10.11 -2.58
CA PRO A 74 -3.70 10.68 -2.11
C PRO A 74 -4.82 9.69 -2.35
N ASN A 75 -5.67 9.49 -1.35
CA ASN A 75 -6.78 8.55 -1.40
C ASN A 75 -7.83 9.08 -2.38
N LYS A 76 -7.59 8.87 -3.68
CA LYS A 76 -8.35 9.43 -4.80
C LYS A 76 -9.84 9.04 -4.77
N ASN A 77 -10.22 8.04 -3.99
CA ASN A 77 -11.55 7.44 -4.03
C ASN A 77 -12.38 7.72 -2.78
N LYS A 78 -11.95 8.67 -1.94
CA LYS A 78 -12.74 9.13 -0.77
C LYS A 78 -14.18 9.47 -1.12
N GLU A 79 -14.41 10.10 -2.27
CA GLU A 79 -15.75 10.51 -2.69
C GLU A 79 -16.69 9.33 -3.00
N LEU A 80 -16.17 8.17 -3.41
CA LEU A 80 -16.94 6.92 -3.56
C LEU A 80 -17.08 6.15 -2.24
N GLU A 81 -16.20 6.39 -1.27
CA GLU A 81 -16.28 5.78 0.05
C GLU A 81 -17.28 6.49 0.97
N GLU A 82 -17.60 7.75 0.66
CA GLU A 82 -18.52 8.60 1.41
C GLU A 82 -19.97 8.55 0.91
N LEU A 83 -20.22 7.89 -0.24
CA LEU A 83 -21.55 7.57 -0.80
C LEU A 83 -22.11 6.28 -0.19
#